data_AF-A0A2E8U5W3-F1
#
_entry.id   AF-A0A2E8U5W3-F1
#
_cell.length_a   1.000
_cell.length_b   1.000
_cell.length_c   1.000
_cell.angle_alpha   90.00
_cell.angle_beta   90.00
_cell.angle_gamma   90.00
#
_symmetry.space_group_name_H-M   'P 1'
#
loop_
_entity.id
_entity.type
_entity.pdbx_description
1 polymer ?
#
loop_
_entity_poly.entity_id
_entity_poly.type
_entity_poly.pdbx_seq_one_letter_code
_entity_poly.pdbx_strand_id
1 'polypeptide(L)'
;MASAQHQKKWRDKNRMVKSQLNVVARRTVHNELDRFSESYQLRGKGEAVSFATFVTRALVQRADFNTEAARMLDDFIEAYHRDRSMNGN
;
A
#
# COMPACT_ATOMS: atom_id res chain seq x y z
N MET A 1 -30.62 -10.24 -2.77
CA MET A 1 -29.81 -9.07 -3.17
C MET A 1 -30.05 -7.94 -2.18
N ALA A 2 -29.00 -7.31 -1.62
CA ALA A 2 -29.18 -6.18 -0.71
C ALA A 2 -29.82 -5.00 -1.46
N SER A 3 -30.91 -4.44 -0.91
CA SER A 3 -31.67 -3.33 -1.53
C SER A 3 -30.77 -2.13 -1.85
N ALA A 4 -31.11 -1.35 -2.88
CA ALA A 4 -30.34 -0.17 -3.30
C ALA A 4 -30.11 0.84 -2.15
N GLN A 5 -31.06 0.97 -1.22
CA GLN A 5 -30.90 1.81 -0.02
C GLN A 5 -29.80 1.32 0.92
N HIS A 6 -29.72 0.00 1.15
CA HIS A 6 -28.65 -0.59 1.97
C HIS A 6 -27.27 -0.44 1.31
N GLN A 7 -27.19 -0.54 -0.02
CA GLN A 7 -25.95 -0.30 -0.76
C GLN A 7 -25.53 1.18 -0.69
N LYS A 8 -26.47 2.12 -0.81
CA LYS A 8 -26.20 3.56 -0.70
C LYS A 8 -25.71 3.92 0.71
N LYS A 9 -26.38 3.44 1.75
CA LYS A 9 -26.00 3.66 3.15
C LYS A 9 -24.59 3.11 3.47
N TRP A 10 -24.25 1.94 2.93
CA TRP A 10 -22.90 1.38 3.06
C TRP A 10 -21.86 2.22 2.30
N ARG A 11 -22.17 2.69 1.09
CA ARG A 11 -21.29 3.54 0.28
C ARG A 11 -21.03 4.90 0.95
N ASP A 12 -22.06 5.52 1.50
CA ASP A 12 -21.95 6.80 2.20
C ASP A 12 -21.13 6.66 3.49
N LYS A 13 -21.37 5.60 4.27
CA LYS A 13 -20.61 5.30 5.50
C LYS A 13 -19.12 5.05 5.22
N ASN A 14 -18.78 4.46 4.08
CA ASN A 14 -17.41 4.13 3.70
C ASN A 14 -16.80 5.13 2.69
N ARG A 15 -17.44 6.28 2.45
CA ARG A 15 -17.01 7.24 1.42
C ARG A 15 -15.61 7.80 1.69
N MET A 16 -15.31 8.10 2.95
CA MET A 16 -13.99 8.61 3.37
C MET A 16 -12.91 7.53 3.36
N VAL A 17 -13.28 6.28 3.65
CA VAL A 17 -12.39 5.10 3.49
C VAL A 17 -12.02 4.92 2.02
N LYS A 18 -12.97 5.14 1.10
CA LYS A 18 -12.70 5.13 -0.34
C LYS A 18 -11.85 6.29 -0.82
N SER A 19 -12.04 7.51 -0.31
CA SER A 19 -11.20 8.65 -0.71
C SER A 19 -9.77 8.51 -0.19
N GLN A 20 -9.57 7.92 0.99
CA GLN A 20 -8.24 7.63 1.53
C GLN A 20 -7.55 6.46 0.81
N LEU A 21 -8.30 5.41 0.45
CA LEU A 21 -7.79 4.33 -0.39
C LEU A 21 -7.51 4.82 -1.82
N ASN A 22 -8.30 5.74 -2.38
CA ASN A 22 -8.13 6.20 -3.76
C ASN A 22 -6.82 6.94 -4.05
N VAL A 23 -6.11 7.43 -3.02
CA VAL A 23 -4.85 8.18 -3.23
C VAL A 23 -3.71 7.26 -3.68
N VAL A 24 -3.79 5.95 -3.41
CA VAL A 24 -2.75 4.96 -3.79
C VAL A 24 -3.34 3.62 -4.28
N ALA A 25 -4.61 3.30 -4.00
CA ALA A 25 -5.31 2.09 -4.46
C ALA A 25 -5.79 2.18 -5.91
N ARG A 26 -4.96 2.73 -6.81
CA ARG A 26 -5.09 2.41 -8.24
C ARG A 26 -4.82 0.91 -8.38
N ARG A 27 -5.54 0.25 -9.30
CA ARG A 27 -5.45 -1.17 -9.68
C ARG A 27 -4.04 -1.78 -9.57
N THR A 28 -3.01 -0.98 -9.86
CA THR A 28 -1.58 -1.27 -9.66
C THR A 28 -1.25 -1.86 -8.29
N VAL A 29 -1.63 -1.24 -7.17
CA VAL A 29 -1.26 -1.76 -5.84
C VAL A 29 -1.93 -3.10 -5.55
N HIS A 30 -3.17 -3.28 -5.96
CA HIS A 30 -3.84 -4.56 -5.83
C HIS A 30 -3.15 -5.65 -6.66
N ASN A 31 -2.61 -5.32 -7.84
CA ASN A 31 -1.84 -6.24 -8.66
C ASN A 31 -0.47 -6.53 -8.04
N GLU A 32 0.20 -5.52 -7.48
CA GLU A 32 1.48 -5.71 -6.79
C GLU A 32 1.33 -6.58 -5.53
N LEU A 33 0.22 -6.43 -4.78
CA LEU A 33 -0.05 -7.31 -3.64
C LEU A 33 -0.34 -8.76 -4.06
N ASP A 34 -0.96 -8.99 -5.22
CA ASP A 34 -1.08 -10.34 -5.80
C ASP A 34 0.31 -10.88 -6.18
N ARG A 35 1.11 -10.07 -6.90
CA ARG A 35 2.48 -10.44 -7.29
C ARG A 35 3.37 -10.74 -6.09
N PHE A 36 3.26 -9.98 -5.01
CA PHE A 36 3.99 -10.25 -3.77
C PHE A 36 3.55 -11.56 -3.15
N SER A 37 2.24 -11.84 -3.17
CA SER A 37 1.73 -13.10 -2.65
C SER A 37 2.27 -14.30 -3.43
N GLU A 38 2.33 -14.20 -4.75
CA GLU A 38 2.90 -15.24 -5.62
C GLU A 38 4.42 -15.36 -5.44
N SER A 39 5.15 -14.25 -5.54
CA SER A 39 6.62 -14.22 -5.54
C SER A 39 7.23 -14.62 -4.20
N TYR A 40 6.55 -14.28 -3.10
CA TYR A 40 7.01 -14.57 -1.74
C TYR A 40 6.21 -15.69 -1.05
N GLN A 41 5.39 -16.43 -1.80
CA GLN A 41 4.61 -17.58 -1.31
C GLN A 41 3.70 -17.26 -0.10
N LEU A 42 2.99 -16.13 -0.17
CA LEU A 42 2.11 -15.65 0.89
C LEU A 42 0.65 -16.07 0.63
N ARG A 43 -0.16 -16.10 1.69
CA ARG A 43 -1.59 -16.48 1.72
C ARG A 43 -2.50 -15.36 1.23
N GLY A 44 -2.09 -14.71 0.14
CA GLY A 44 -2.84 -13.64 -0.52
C GLY A 44 -2.56 -12.23 0.03
N LYS A 45 -3.29 -11.25 -0.51
CA LYS A 45 -3.03 -9.81 -0.33
C LYS A 45 -2.93 -9.36 1.12
N GLY A 46 -3.70 -9.98 2.02
CA GLY A 46 -3.67 -9.67 3.44
C GLY A 46 -2.30 -9.95 4.07
N GLU A 47 -1.71 -11.10 3.75
CA GLU A 47 -0.36 -11.43 4.19
C GLU A 47 0.70 -10.61 3.45
N ALA A 48 0.48 -10.30 2.16
CA ALA A 48 1.36 -9.39 1.41
C ALA A 48 1.48 -7.98 2.02
N VAL A 49 0.38 -7.42 2.56
CA VAL A 49 0.43 -6.13 3.26
C VAL A 49 1.26 -6.23 4.55
N SER A 50 1.03 -7.29 5.34
CA SER A 50 1.81 -7.55 6.55
C SER A 50 3.30 -7.76 6.24
N PHE A 51 3.60 -8.50 5.17
CA PHE A 51 4.96 -8.73 4.67
C PHE A 51 5.64 -7.43 4.23
N ALA A 52 4.97 -6.61 3.42
CA ALA A 52 5.52 -5.31 2.98
C ALA A 52 5.83 -4.40 4.18
N THR A 53 4.97 -4.40 5.20
CA THR A 53 5.19 -3.66 6.45
C THR A 53 6.40 -4.20 7.22
N PHE A 54 6.51 -5.53 7.31
CA PHE A 54 7.65 -6.19 7.96
C PHE A 54 8.98 -5.85 7.28
N VAL A 55 9.05 -5.99 5.95
CA VAL A 55 10.25 -5.66 5.15
C VAL A 55 10.63 -4.19 5.32
N THR A 56 9.64 -3.29 5.28
CA THR A 56 9.88 -1.85 5.47
C THR A 56 10.48 -1.57 6.85
N ARG A 57 9.94 -2.17 7.92
CA ARG A 57 10.49 -2.04 9.28
C ARG A 57 11.93 -2.57 9.37
N ALA A 58 12.21 -3.70 8.73
CA ALA A 58 13.56 -4.26 8.71
C ALA A 58 14.55 -3.35 7.96
N LEU A 59 14.14 -2.72 6.85
CA LEU A 59 14.95 -1.74 6.12
C LEU A 59 15.24 -0.49 6.95
N VAL A 60 14.24 0.04 7.66
CA VAL A 60 14.41 1.16 8.60
C VAL A 60 15.44 0.81 9.67
N GLN A 61 15.31 -0.36 10.30
CA GLN A 61 16.29 -0.80 11.30
C GLN A 61 17.69 -1.02 10.71
N ARG A 62 17.78 -1.46 9.45
CA ARG A 62 19.06 -1.68 8.79
C ARG A 62 19.76 -0.36 8.44
N ALA A 63 19.00 0.68 8.11
CA ALA A 63 19.52 2.01 7.81
C ALA A 63 20.32 2.60 8.99
N ASP A 64 19.92 2.31 10.24
CA ASP A 64 20.61 2.78 11.44
C ASP A 64 22.08 2.31 11.53
N PHE A 65 22.41 1.19 10.86
CA PHE A 65 23.73 0.56 10.93
C PHE A 65 24.45 0.50 9.57
N ASN A 66 23.82 0.96 8.48
CA ASN A 66 24.37 0.88 7.15
C ASN A 66 24.00 2.13 6.32
N THR A 67 25.00 2.94 6.00
CA THR A 67 24.84 4.20 5.27
C THR A 67 24.30 4.03 3.85
N GLU A 68 24.64 2.93 3.17
CA GLU A 68 24.09 2.64 1.84
C GLU A 68 22.60 2.31 1.93
N ALA A 69 22.21 1.47 2.90
CA ALA A 69 20.81 1.14 3.16
C ALA A 69 19.99 2.39 3.55
N ALA A 70 20.58 3.30 4.32
CA ALA A 70 19.95 4.58 4.66
C ALA A 70 19.69 5.44 3.40
N ARG A 71 20.68 5.59 2.53
CA ARG A 71 20.52 6.32 1.27
C ARG A 71 19.45 5.70 0.37
N MET A 72 19.46 4.37 0.23
CA MET A 72 18.43 3.67 -0.53
C MET A 72 17.03 3.90 0.04
N LEU A 73 16.90 3.89 1.37
CA LEU A 73 15.62 4.15 2.03
C LEU A 73 15.13 5.58 1.78
N ASP A 74 16.01 6.57 1.89
CA ASP A 74 15.68 7.97 1.59
C ASP A 74 15.23 8.12 0.12
N ASP A 75 15.96 7.53 -0.83
CA ASP A 75 15.60 7.54 -2.25
C ASP A 75 14.22 6.92 -2.50
N PHE A 76 13.90 5.81 -1.82
CA PHE A 76 12.59 5.15 -1.94
C PHE A 76 11.45 5.99 -1.33
N ILE A 77 11.70 6.66 -0.19
CA ILE A 77 10.73 7.56 0.43
C ILE A 77 10.44 8.74 -0.50
N GLU A 78 11.47 9.37 -1.06
CA GLU A 78 11.31 10.46 -2.02
C GLU A 78 10.55 10.00 -3.28
N ALA A 79 10.92 8.84 -3.83
CA ALA A 79 10.24 8.28 -4.99
C ALA A 79 8.75 8.00 -4.71
N TYR A 80 8.41 7.47 -3.53
CA TYR A 80 7.03 7.26 -3.11
C TYR A 80 6.25 8.57 -2.98
N HIS A 81 6.84 9.60 -2.39
CA HIS A 81 6.21 10.92 -2.29
C HIS A 81 5.97 11.55 -3.66
N ARG A 82 6.92 11.37 -4.60
CA ARG A 82 6.79 11.82 -5.98
C ARG A 82 5.69 11.06 -6.73
N ASP A 83 5.64 9.73 -6.61
CA ASP A 83 4.58 8.93 -7.22
C ASP A 83 3.20 9.32 -6.68
N ARG A 84 3.09 9.50 -5.35
CA ARG A 84 1.87 9.96 -4.71
C ARG A 84 1.44 11.35 -5.18
N SER A 85 2.37 12.30 -5.36
CA SER A 85 2.02 13.65 -5.81
C SER A 85 1.59 13.68 -7.28
N MET A 86 2.23 12.88 -8.14
CA MET A 86 1.81 12.72 -9.55
C MET A 86 0.44 12.06 -9.69
N ASN A 87 0.11 11.11 -8.79
CA ASN A 87 -1.12 10.35 -8.82
C ASN A 87 -2.26 10.96 -8.00
N GLY A 88 -2.02 12.08 -7.29
CA GLY A 88 -2.93 12.72 -6.34
C GLY A 88 -3.79 13.88 -6.89
N ASN A 89 -3.83 14.10 -8.20
CA ASN A 89 -4.79 15.01 -8.87
C ASN A 89 -6.02 14.25 -9.38
#